data_AF-A0A1C6W8A6-F1
#
_entry.id   AF-A0A1C6W8A6-F1
#
_cell.length_a   1.000
_cell.length_b   1.000
_cell.length_c   1.000
_cell.angle_alpha   90.00
_cell.angle_beta   90.00
_cell.angle_gamma   90.00
#
_symmetry.space_group_name_H-M   'P 1'
#
loop_
_entity.id
_entity.type
_entity.pdbx_description
1 polymer ?
#
loop_
_entity_poly.entity_id
_entity_poly.type
_entity_poly.pdbx_seq_one_letter_code
_entity_poly.pdbx_strand_id
1 'polypeptide(L)'
;CETFLEADKIINRENGASMTMDDIRKNSSFNGLCPNNKCVTDEQCIGAMTTYVSLKVKADKNNEHGEYFLMWLSDKLFKMHQKDKREGENNRITLNEAYKKYLDKDIGDYKYWDLLGNINGLKEANLSHMNEFYKLLKHICKTIMHHKIKPTESANILQNSTNSYNQYMLLYQNVSECDSYLHLLDN
;
A
#
# COMPACT_ATOMS: atom_id res chain seq x y z
N CYS A 1 -8.64 4.78 4.69
CA CYS A 1 -8.84 3.46 5.32
C CYS A 1 -9.69 2.49 4.49
N GLU A 2 -10.97 2.78 4.24
CA GLU A 2 -11.86 1.88 3.49
C GLU A 2 -11.28 1.44 2.14
N THR A 3 -10.78 2.39 1.34
CA THR A 3 -10.11 2.14 0.06
C THR A 3 -8.93 1.17 0.17
N PHE A 4 -8.03 1.38 1.13
CA PHE A 4 -6.85 0.53 1.31
C PHE A 4 -7.21 -0.88 1.73
N LEU A 5 -8.13 -1.02 2.70
CA LEU A 5 -8.56 -2.33 3.19
C LEU A 5 -9.33 -3.12 2.13
N GLU A 6 -10.12 -2.44 1.31
CA GLU A 6 -10.86 -3.08 0.24
C GLU A 6 -9.94 -3.53 -0.90
N ALA A 7 -9.00 -2.67 -1.32
CA ALA A 7 -7.98 -3.05 -2.29
C ALA A 7 -7.11 -4.22 -1.80
N ASP A 8 -6.78 -4.25 -0.50
CA ASP A 8 -6.09 -5.38 0.14
C ASP A 8 -6.86 -6.68 -0.05
N LYS A 9 -8.16 -6.70 0.26
CA LYS A 9 -8.98 -7.90 0.11
C LYS A 9 -9.02 -8.38 -1.33
N ILE A 10 -9.21 -7.48 -2.29
CA ILE A 10 -9.29 -7.82 -3.72
C ILE A 10 -7.97 -8.45 -4.20
N ILE A 11 -6.83 -7.79 -3.92
CA ILE A 11 -5.51 -8.27 -4.33
C ILE A 11 -5.16 -9.60 -3.65
N ASN A 12 -5.50 -9.74 -2.36
CA ASN A 12 -5.21 -10.96 -1.59
C ASN A 12 -6.25 -12.07 -1.82
N ARG A 13 -7.30 -11.83 -2.62
CA ARG A 13 -8.42 -12.76 -2.85
C ARG A 13 -9.10 -13.20 -1.54
N GLU A 14 -9.28 -12.26 -0.62
CA GLU A 14 -9.94 -12.50 0.66
C GLU A 14 -11.46 -12.63 0.49
N ASN A 15 -12.09 -13.46 1.34
CA ASN A 15 -13.53 -13.58 1.39
C ASN A 15 -14.19 -12.23 1.74
N GLY A 16 -15.26 -11.87 1.03
CA GLY A 16 -15.96 -10.60 1.24
C GLY A 16 -15.27 -9.39 0.58
N ALA A 17 -14.36 -9.62 -0.37
CA ALA A 17 -13.98 -8.61 -1.35
C ALA A 17 -15.18 -8.25 -2.23
N SER A 18 -15.31 -6.96 -2.57
CA SER A 18 -16.38 -6.41 -3.42
C SER A 18 -16.27 -6.86 -4.88
N MET A 19 -15.08 -7.28 -5.31
CA MET A 19 -14.82 -7.79 -6.64
C MET A 19 -13.59 -8.70 -6.65
N THR A 20 -13.40 -9.42 -7.74
CA THR A 20 -12.27 -10.31 -8.00
C THR A 20 -11.30 -9.69 -9.02
N MET A 21 -10.12 -10.30 -9.17
CA MET A 21 -9.18 -9.92 -10.23
C MET A 21 -9.78 -10.12 -11.63
N ASP A 22 -10.67 -11.11 -11.82
CA ASP A 22 -11.36 -11.33 -13.09
C ASP A 22 -12.39 -10.24 -13.41
N ASP A 23 -13.00 -9.66 -12.37
CA ASP A 23 -13.91 -8.53 -12.54
C ASP A 23 -13.13 -7.29 -13.01
N ILE A 24 -11.91 -7.07 -12.48
CA ILE A 24 -11.00 -6.00 -12.96
C ILE A 24 -10.70 -6.19 -14.46
N ARG A 25 -10.36 -7.42 -14.89
CA ARG A 25 -10.05 -7.73 -16.30
C ARG A 25 -11.22 -7.45 -17.26
N LYS A 26 -12.45 -7.58 -16.78
CA LYS A 26 -13.68 -7.42 -17.58
C LYS A 26 -14.25 -6.01 -17.50
N ASN A 27 -13.90 -5.24 -16.48
CA ASN A 27 -14.45 -3.93 -16.23
C ASN A 27 -13.71 -2.85 -17.01
N SER A 28 -14.41 -2.23 -17.97
CA SER A 28 -13.87 -1.18 -18.83
C SER A 28 -13.38 0.06 -18.08
N SER A 29 -13.82 0.30 -16.84
CA SER A 29 -13.31 1.41 -16.02
C SER A 29 -11.84 1.26 -15.65
N PHE A 30 -11.30 0.03 -15.67
CA PHE A 30 -9.90 -0.25 -15.39
C PHE A 30 -9.03 -0.29 -16.64
N ASN A 31 -9.63 -0.36 -17.84
CA ASN A 31 -8.89 -0.48 -19.09
C ASN A 31 -7.80 0.59 -19.22
N GLY A 32 -8.16 1.88 -19.07
CA GLY A 32 -7.20 2.99 -19.14
C GLY A 32 -6.15 3.03 -18.03
N LEU A 33 -6.26 2.17 -17.01
CA LEU A 33 -5.28 2.06 -15.93
C LEU A 33 -4.25 0.95 -16.19
N CYS A 34 -4.47 0.15 -17.24
CA CYS A 34 -3.63 -0.98 -17.62
C CYS A 34 -2.82 -0.70 -18.90
N PRO A 35 -1.65 -1.34 -19.06
CA PRO A 35 -0.90 -1.29 -20.31
C PRO A 35 -1.77 -1.72 -21.49
N ASN A 36 -1.66 -1.00 -22.62
CA ASN A 36 -2.43 -1.28 -23.84
C ASN A 36 -3.96 -1.34 -23.64
N ASN A 37 -4.47 -0.61 -22.66
CA ASN A 37 -5.89 -0.54 -22.30
C ASN A 37 -6.54 -1.88 -21.88
N LYS A 38 -5.75 -2.86 -21.43
CA LYS A 38 -6.29 -4.16 -21.02
C LYS A 38 -5.43 -4.84 -19.96
N CYS A 39 -6.03 -5.17 -18.82
CA CYS A 39 -5.39 -5.97 -17.77
C CYS A 39 -5.50 -7.45 -18.13
N VAL A 40 -4.38 -8.10 -18.45
CA VAL A 40 -4.32 -9.52 -18.82
C VAL A 40 -3.76 -10.34 -17.66
N THR A 41 -2.63 -9.91 -17.09
CA THR A 41 -1.94 -10.62 -16.00
C THR A 41 -2.44 -10.19 -14.61
N ASP A 42 -2.09 -10.95 -13.57
CA ASP A 42 -2.38 -10.54 -12.18
C ASP A 42 -1.60 -9.27 -11.82
N GLU A 43 -0.36 -9.13 -12.29
CA GLU A 43 0.50 -7.96 -12.10
C GLU A 43 -0.15 -6.71 -12.71
N GLN A 44 -0.71 -6.80 -13.91
CA GLN A 44 -1.44 -5.70 -14.55
C GLN A 44 -2.72 -5.35 -13.78
N CYS A 45 -3.44 -6.33 -13.25
CA CYS A 45 -4.60 -6.06 -12.38
C CYS A 45 -4.18 -5.36 -11.08
N ILE A 46 -3.03 -5.75 -10.48
CA ILE A 46 -2.45 -5.06 -9.33
C ILE A 46 -2.06 -3.63 -9.73
N GLY A 47 -1.43 -3.44 -10.89
CA GLY A 47 -1.11 -2.14 -11.47
C GLY A 47 -2.32 -1.22 -11.59
N ALA A 48 -3.39 -1.69 -12.24
CA ALA A 48 -4.66 -0.98 -12.32
C ALA A 48 -5.23 -0.65 -10.94
N MET A 49 -5.21 -1.60 -10.01
CA MET A 49 -5.71 -1.39 -8.65
C MET A 49 -4.88 -0.35 -7.90
N THR A 50 -3.57 -0.34 -8.05
CA THR A 50 -2.69 0.68 -7.44
C THR A 50 -3.03 2.07 -7.98
N THR A 51 -3.34 2.19 -9.27
CA THR A 51 -3.72 3.47 -9.88
C THR A 51 -5.09 3.92 -9.37
N TYR A 52 -6.05 2.99 -9.32
CA TYR A 52 -7.38 3.24 -8.76
C TYR A 52 -7.30 3.73 -7.31
N VAL A 53 -6.50 3.08 -6.47
CA VAL A 53 -6.29 3.48 -5.07
C VAL A 53 -5.70 4.89 -5.01
N SER A 54 -4.64 5.16 -5.78
CA SER A 54 -3.98 6.48 -5.84
C SER A 54 -4.99 7.61 -6.15
N LEU A 55 -5.81 7.41 -7.19
CA LEU A 55 -6.86 8.35 -7.58
C LEU A 55 -7.93 8.51 -6.51
N LYS A 56 -8.38 7.39 -5.91
CA LYS A 56 -9.47 7.39 -4.93
C LYS A 56 -9.08 8.08 -3.63
N VAL A 57 -7.83 7.93 -3.18
CA VAL A 57 -7.30 8.63 -2.01
C VAL A 57 -6.77 10.03 -2.35
N LYS A 58 -6.76 10.41 -3.64
CA LYS A 58 -6.24 11.69 -4.13
C LYS A 58 -4.79 11.92 -3.71
N ALA A 59 -3.95 10.90 -3.91
CA ALA A 59 -2.56 10.88 -3.48
C ALA A 59 -1.74 12.07 -4.03
N ASP A 60 -2.07 12.56 -5.22
CA ASP A 60 -1.41 13.69 -5.88
C ASP A 60 -1.90 15.08 -5.40
N LYS A 61 -2.97 15.13 -4.60
CA LYS A 61 -3.58 16.39 -4.14
C LYS A 61 -3.20 16.80 -2.72
N ASN A 62 -2.67 15.87 -1.94
CA ASN A 62 -2.31 16.09 -0.54
C ASN A 62 -1.11 15.19 -0.22
N ASN A 63 -0.07 15.78 0.38
CA ASN A 63 1.17 15.06 0.67
C ASN A 63 0.95 13.88 1.63
N GLU A 64 0.18 14.05 2.71
CA GLU A 64 -0.14 12.98 3.68
C GLU A 64 -0.87 11.82 2.99
N HIS A 65 -1.83 12.12 2.11
CA HIS A 65 -2.50 11.09 1.31
C HIS A 65 -1.52 10.38 0.36
N GLY A 66 -0.58 11.13 -0.20
CA GLY A 66 0.54 10.59 -0.97
C GLY A 66 1.40 9.65 -0.15
N GLU A 67 1.76 10.02 1.08
CA GLU A 67 2.53 9.19 2.00
C GLU A 67 1.78 7.90 2.38
N TYR A 68 0.52 7.99 2.77
CA TYR A 68 -0.30 6.82 3.08
C TYR A 68 -0.44 5.89 1.87
N PHE A 69 -0.56 6.45 0.66
CA PHE A 69 -0.53 5.68 -0.57
C PHE A 69 0.82 5.00 -0.79
N LEU A 70 1.94 5.69 -0.58
CA LEU A 70 3.28 5.12 -0.73
C LEU A 70 3.57 4.03 0.31
N MET A 71 3.09 4.17 1.55
CA MET A 71 3.11 3.10 2.54
C MET A 71 2.33 1.87 2.02
N TRP A 72 1.09 2.07 1.58
CA TRP A 72 0.25 0.99 1.05
C TRP A 72 0.89 0.29 -0.16
N LEU A 73 1.42 1.08 -1.09
CA LEU A 73 2.11 0.60 -2.29
C LEU A 73 3.35 -0.23 -1.91
N SER A 74 4.09 0.22 -0.89
CA SER A 74 5.28 -0.47 -0.40
C SER A 74 4.97 -1.88 0.10
N ASP A 75 3.84 -2.11 0.78
CA ASP A 75 3.43 -3.46 1.19
C ASP A 75 3.20 -4.38 -0.03
N LYS A 76 2.63 -3.88 -1.12
CA LYS A 76 2.42 -4.67 -2.34
C LYS A 76 3.73 -5.03 -3.01
N LEU A 77 4.57 -4.01 -3.22
CA LEU A 77 5.89 -4.19 -3.83
C LEU A 77 6.80 -5.07 -2.97
N PHE A 78 6.73 -4.96 -1.64
CA PHE A 78 7.48 -5.82 -0.72
C PHE A 78 7.07 -7.28 -0.85
N LYS A 79 5.77 -7.57 -0.96
CA LYS A 79 5.28 -8.94 -1.19
C LYS A 79 5.71 -9.50 -2.54
N MET A 80 5.71 -8.69 -3.60
CA MET A 80 6.23 -9.09 -4.92
C MET A 80 7.73 -9.36 -4.84
N HIS A 81 8.48 -8.48 -4.19
CA HIS A 81 9.90 -8.65 -3.95
C HIS A 81 10.20 -9.96 -3.22
N GLN A 82 9.51 -10.25 -2.12
CA GLN A 82 9.74 -11.47 -1.34
C GLN A 82 9.41 -12.76 -2.10
N LYS A 83 8.54 -12.72 -3.10
CA LYS A 83 8.24 -13.87 -3.96
C LYS A 83 9.32 -14.11 -5.03
N ASP A 84 9.91 -13.03 -5.53
CA ASP A 84 10.93 -13.05 -6.60
C ASP A 84 12.36 -13.22 -6.06
N LYS A 85 12.59 -12.80 -4.81
CA LYS A 85 13.90 -12.79 -4.18
C LYS A 85 14.46 -14.20 -4.00
N ARG A 86 15.76 -14.38 -4.27
CA ARG A 86 16.47 -15.64 -4.01
C ARG A 86 16.75 -15.81 -2.52
N GLU A 87 16.85 -17.05 -2.06
CA GLU A 87 17.26 -17.35 -0.69
C GLU A 87 18.63 -16.73 -0.40
N GLY A 88 18.74 -16.01 0.73
CA GLY A 88 19.97 -15.33 1.14
C GLY A 88 20.21 -13.93 0.55
N GLU A 89 19.44 -13.50 -0.46
CA GLU A 89 19.51 -12.12 -0.96
C GLU A 89 18.99 -11.14 0.11
N ASN A 90 19.51 -9.91 0.16
CA ASN A 90 19.09 -8.96 1.19
C ASN A 90 17.75 -8.27 0.79
N ASN A 91 17.03 -7.72 1.78
CA ASN A 91 15.81 -6.93 1.53
C ASN A 91 16.12 -5.45 1.32
N ARG A 92 17.37 -5.09 1.01
CA ARG A 92 17.80 -3.69 0.90
C ARG A 92 17.55 -3.20 -0.51
N ILE A 93 16.30 -2.91 -0.79
CA ILE A 93 15.83 -2.25 -2.01
C ILE A 93 15.02 -1.02 -1.62
N THR A 94 15.15 0.04 -2.40
CA THR A 94 14.33 1.25 -2.25
C THR A 94 12.94 1.06 -2.83
N LEU A 95 12.00 1.92 -2.43
CA LEU A 95 10.66 1.95 -3.01
C LEU A 95 10.71 2.21 -4.53
N ASN A 96 11.57 3.11 -4.99
CA ASN A 96 11.77 3.42 -6.42
C ASN A 96 12.28 2.22 -7.22
N GLU A 97 13.30 1.52 -6.72
CA GLU A 97 13.84 0.33 -7.37
C GLU A 97 12.78 -0.78 -7.47
N ALA A 98 12.03 -1.00 -6.39
CA ALA A 98 10.96 -2.00 -6.38
C ALA A 98 9.81 -1.62 -7.34
N TYR A 99 9.42 -0.34 -7.36
CA TYR A 99 8.43 0.17 -8.32
C TYR A 99 8.86 -0.09 -9.77
N LYS A 100 10.11 0.27 -10.12
CA LYS A 100 10.66 0.06 -11.47
C LYS A 100 10.71 -1.42 -11.85
N LYS A 101 11.06 -2.28 -10.90
CA LYS A 101 11.21 -3.71 -11.13
C LYS A 101 9.87 -4.43 -11.29
N TYR A 102 8.88 -4.09 -10.45
CA TYR A 102 7.67 -4.90 -10.29
C TYR A 102 6.38 -4.25 -10.79
N LEU A 103 6.38 -2.96 -11.12
CA LEU A 103 5.13 -2.24 -11.40
C LEU A 103 5.17 -1.32 -12.62
N ASP A 104 6.31 -0.71 -12.92
CA ASP A 104 6.40 0.33 -13.96
C ASP A 104 5.96 -0.13 -15.36
N LYS A 105 6.10 -1.42 -15.67
CA LYS A 105 5.65 -2.03 -16.93
C LYS A 105 4.20 -2.52 -16.91
N ASP A 106 3.61 -2.61 -15.72
CA ASP A 106 2.30 -3.21 -15.49
C ASP A 106 1.21 -2.18 -15.16
N ILE A 107 1.55 -0.89 -15.19
CA ILE A 107 0.61 0.22 -15.09
C ILE A 107 0.47 0.93 -16.45
N GLY A 108 -0.69 1.55 -16.67
CA GLY A 108 -0.89 2.45 -17.81
C GLY A 108 -0.06 3.74 -17.70
N ASP A 109 -0.54 4.81 -18.33
CA ASP A 109 0.20 6.09 -18.41
C ASP A 109 0.29 6.87 -17.09
N TYR A 110 -0.34 6.36 -16.03
CA TYR A 110 -0.35 6.97 -14.70
C TYR A 110 0.96 6.71 -13.94
N LYS A 111 2.03 7.41 -14.33
CA LYS A 111 3.35 7.30 -13.69
C LYS A 111 3.37 8.05 -12.36
N TYR A 112 3.39 7.32 -11.24
CA TYR A 112 3.30 7.93 -9.89
C TYR A 112 4.40 8.94 -9.61
N TRP A 113 5.63 8.67 -10.05
CA TRP A 113 6.76 9.57 -9.78
C TRP A 113 6.67 10.90 -10.53
N ASP A 114 5.89 10.99 -11.60
CA ASP A 114 5.66 12.25 -12.31
C ASP A 114 4.66 13.14 -11.54
N LEU A 115 3.78 12.52 -10.74
CA LEU A 115 2.74 13.20 -9.97
C LEU A 115 3.18 13.48 -8.53
N LEU A 116 3.77 12.49 -7.87
CA LEU A 116 4.19 12.56 -6.47
C LEU A 116 5.62 13.09 -6.34
N GLY A 117 6.46 12.99 -7.37
CA GLY A 117 7.87 13.37 -7.29
C GLY A 117 8.59 12.55 -6.21
N ASN A 118 9.23 13.24 -5.26
CA ASN A 118 9.87 12.63 -4.10
C ASN A 118 9.29 13.21 -2.80
N ILE A 119 8.00 12.97 -2.55
CA ILE A 119 7.31 13.41 -1.32
C ILE A 119 8.14 12.97 -0.11
N ASN A 120 8.66 13.95 0.63
CA ASN A 120 9.42 13.77 1.87
C ASN A 120 10.53 12.71 1.82
N GLY A 121 11.16 12.53 0.66
CA GLY A 121 12.25 11.57 0.50
C GLY A 121 11.81 10.10 0.34
N LEU A 122 10.50 9.82 0.37
CA LEU A 122 9.98 8.45 0.42
C LEU A 122 10.21 7.64 -0.86
N LYS A 123 10.51 8.29 -1.98
CA LYS A 123 10.87 7.59 -3.22
C LYS A 123 12.08 6.68 -3.01
N GLU A 124 13.06 7.15 -2.24
CA GLU A 124 14.31 6.44 -1.96
C GLU A 124 14.29 5.74 -0.58
N ALA A 125 13.13 5.70 0.09
CA ALA A 125 12.98 5.00 1.35
C ALA A 125 13.16 3.48 1.20
N ASN A 126 13.62 2.84 2.27
CA ASN A 126 13.76 1.39 2.33
C ASN A 126 12.38 0.73 2.26
N LEU A 127 12.20 -0.17 1.29
CA LEU A 127 10.91 -0.81 1.04
C LEU A 127 10.40 -1.61 2.24
N SER A 128 11.31 -2.31 2.96
CA SER A 128 10.95 -3.10 4.13
C SER A 128 10.45 -2.21 5.27
N HIS A 129 11.06 -1.04 5.48
CA HIS A 129 10.61 -0.10 6.51
C HIS A 129 9.23 0.45 6.16
N MET A 130 9.02 0.89 4.91
CA MET A 130 7.72 1.40 4.46
C MET A 130 6.60 0.36 4.56
N ASN A 131 6.92 -0.92 4.34
CA ASN A 131 6.00 -2.03 4.58
C ASN A 131 5.60 -2.15 6.07
N GLU A 132 6.54 -1.96 7.00
CA GLU A 132 6.22 -1.94 8.44
C GLU A 132 5.32 -0.75 8.82
N PHE A 133 5.55 0.43 8.23
CA PHE A 133 4.65 1.58 8.39
C PHE A 133 3.23 1.27 7.91
N TYR A 134 3.09 0.58 6.78
CA TYR A 134 1.77 0.18 6.32
C TYR A 134 1.08 -0.81 7.25
N LYS A 135 1.80 -1.73 7.90
CA LYS A 135 1.19 -2.61 8.92
C LYS A 135 0.57 -1.81 10.05
N LEU A 136 1.27 -0.78 10.54
CA LEU A 136 0.74 0.13 11.55
C LEU A 136 -0.52 0.84 11.04
N LEU A 137 -0.44 1.49 9.88
CA LEU A 137 -1.58 2.17 9.25
C LEU A 137 -2.77 1.21 9.04
N LYS A 138 -2.51 -0.03 8.66
CA LYS A 138 -3.54 -1.07 8.47
C LYS A 138 -4.23 -1.43 9.78
N HIS A 139 -3.50 -1.57 10.90
CA HIS A 139 -4.11 -1.81 12.21
C HIS A 139 -4.97 -0.63 12.68
N ILE A 140 -4.49 0.61 12.48
CA ILE A 140 -5.26 1.82 12.74
C ILE A 140 -6.54 1.83 11.90
N CYS A 141 -6.42 1.58 10.59
CA CYS A 141 -7.57 1.55 9.69
C CYS A 141 -8.59 0.47 10.03
N LYS A 142 -8.15 -0.73 10.44
CA LYS A 142 -9.06 -1.78 10.92
C LYS A 142 -9.83 -1.33 12.17
N THR A 143 -9.16 -0.65 13.10
CA THR A 143 -9.79 -0.09 14.30
C THR A 143 -10.86 0.93 13.95
N ILE A 144 -10.53 1.90 13.10
CA ILE A 144 -11.46 2.95 12.63
C ILE A 144 -12.68 2.32 11.93
N MET A 145 -12.46 1.39 11.00
CA MET A 145 -13.55 0.75 10.26
C MET A 145 -14.43 -0.12 11.16
N HIS A 146 -13.84 -0.83 12.12
CA HIS A 146 -14.60 -1.62 13.09
C HIS A 146 -15.50 -0.71 13.94
N HIS A 147 -14.97 0.40 14.45
CA HIS A 147 -15.76 1.38 15.20
C HIS A 147 -16.90 1.97 14.35
N LYS A 148 -16.66 2.24 13.05
CA LYS A 148 -17.69 2.76 12.13
C LYS A 148 -18.85 1.79 11.91
N ILE A 149 -18.59 0.48 11.85
CA ILE A 149 -19.59 -0.56 11.53
C ILE A 149 -20.25 -1.12 12.80
N LYS A 150 -19.48 -1.33 13.86
CA LYS A 150 -19.90 -1.97 15.12
C LYS A 150 -19.36 -1.22 16.33
N PRO A 151 -19.86 -0.01 16.62
CA PRO A 151 -19.32 0.84 17.69
C PRO A 151 -19.42 0.22 19.09
N THR A 152 -20.32 -0.74 19.30
CA THR A 152 -20.58 -1.37 20.61
C THR A 152 -19.75 -2.63 20.87
N GLU A 153 -18.99 -3.14 19.90
CA GLU A 153 -18.23 -4.40 20.03
C GLU A 153 -16.75 -4.10 20.34
N SER A 154 -16.33 -4.24 21.61
CA SER A 154 -15.03 -3.76 22.10
C SER A 154 -13.84 -4.72 21.92
N ALA A 155 -14.07 -6.03 21.78
CA ALA A 155 -12.99 -7.03 21.74
C ALA A 155 -12.05 -6.86 20.53
N ASN A 156 -12.64 -6.64 19.34
CA ASN A 156 -11.90 -6.41 18.10
C ASN A 156 -11.18 -5.04 18.08
N ILE A 157 -11.69 -4.04 18.82
CA ILE A 157 -11.04 -2.74 19.02
C ILE A 157 -9.78 -2.95 19.88
N LEU A 158 -9.91 -3.63 21.02
CA LEU A 158 -8.78 -3.89 21.92
C LEU A 158 -7.64 -4.63 21.20
N GLN A 159 -7.95 -5.68 20.43
CA GLN A 159 -6.93 -6.43 19.71
C GLN A 159 -6.19 -5.58 18.66
N ASN A 160 -6.91 -4.78 17.86
CA ASN A 160 -6.27 -3.94 16.86
C ASN A 160 -5.48 -2.79 17.50
N SER A 161 -5.97 -2.18 18.58
CA SER A 161 -5.23 -1.16 19.33
C SER A 161 -3.92 -1.71 19.92
N THR A 162 -3.95 -2.91 20.50
CA THR A 162 -2.74 -3.59 21.00
C THR A 162 -1.75 -3.87 19.87
N ASN A 163 -2.22 -4.34 18.71
CA ASN A 163 -1.37 -4.58 17.55
C ASN A 163 -0.76 -3.28 17.01
N SER A 164 -1.53 -2.20 16.92
CA SER A 164 -1.03 -0.86 16.55
C SER A 164 0.05 -0.40 17.51
N TYR A 165 -0.18 -0.50 18.83
CA TYR A 165 0.81 -0.11 19.85
C TYR A 165 2.11 -0.90 19.71
N ASN A 166 2.03 -2.23 19.58
CA ASN A 166 3.22 -3.07 19.43
C ASN A 166 4.00 -2.73 18.15
N GLN A 167 3.31 -2.52 17.02
CA GLN A 167 3.95 -2.13 15.76
C GLN A 167 4.58 -0.74 15.85
N TYR A 168 3.91 0.22 16.49
CA TYR A 168 4.43 1.57 16.74
C TYR A 168 5.72 1.52 17.56
N MET A 169 5.74 0.77 18.66
CA MET A 169 6.92 0.64 19.51
C MET A 169 8.12 0.03 18.76
N LEU A 170 7.87 -1.01 17.94
CA LEU A 170 8.90 -1.60 17.10
C LEU A 170 9.43 -0.62 16.06
N LEU A 171 8.55 0.12 15.38
CA LEU A 171 8.94 1.15 14.41
C LEU A 171 9.76 2.25 15.07
N TYR A 172 9.26 2.80 16.18
CA TYR A 172 9.93 3.87 16.91
C TYR A 172 11.35 3.45 17.31
N GLN A 173 11.55 2.24 17.85
CA GLN A 173 12.89 1.75 18.19
C GLN A 173 13.81 1.57 16.98
N ASN A 174 13.27 1.15 15.83
CA ASN A 174 14.05 0.91 14.61
C ASN A 174 14.37 2.18 13.82
N VAL A 175 13.57 3.24 13.97
CA VAL A 175 13.68 4.46 13.16
C VAL A 175 13.85 5.74 13.98
N SER A 176 13.98 5.65 15.31
CA SER A 176 14.11 6.81 16.22
C SER A 176 15.27 7.75 15.89
N GLU A 177 16.30 7.25 15.21
CA GLU A 177 17.48 8.02 14.79
C GLU A 177 17.37 8.55 13.35
N CYS A 178 16.25 8.28 12.66
CA CYS A 178 16.00 8.69 11.28
C CYS A 178 14.83 9.68 11.21
N ASP A 179 15.14 10.98 11.19
CA ASP A 179 14.17 12.07 11.09
C ASP A 179 13.19 11.89 9.90
N SER A 180 13.67 11.32 8.79
CA SER A 180 12.87 11.06 7.60
C SER A 180 11.78 10.00 7.78
N TYR A 181 11.87 9.13 8.79
CA TYR A 181 10.81 8.17 9.12
C TYR A 181 10.00 8.61 10.34
N LEU A 182 10.56 9.45 11.21
CA LEU A 182 9.89 9.91 12.42
C LEU A 182 8.60 10.69 12.10
N HIS A 183 8.62 11.56 11.08
CA HIS A 183 7.42 12.31 10.67
C HIS A 183 6.24 11.41 10.27
N LEU A 184 6.50 10.20 9.77
CA LEU A 184 5.45 9.24 9.40
C LEU A 184 4.77 8.61 10.61
N LEU A 185 5.37 8.71 11.80
CA LEU A 185 4.75 8.28 13.06
C LEU A 185 3.90 9.38 13.69
N ASP A 186 4.14 10.64 13.31
CA ASP A 186 3.42 11.81 13.81
C ASP A 186 2.14 12.12 12.99
N ASN A 187 2.01 11.53 11.79
CA ASN A 187 0.87 11.64 10.87
C ASN A 187 -0.23 10.59 11.11
#